data_AF-A0A7S2B4J0-F1
#
_entry.id   AF-A0A7S2B4J0-F1
#
_cell.length_a   1.000
_cell.length_b   1.000
_cell.length_c   1.000
_cell.angle_alpha   90.00
_cell.angle_beta   90.00
_cell.angle_gamma   90.00
#
_symmetry.space_group_name_H-M   'P 1'
#
loop_
_entity.id
_entity.type
_entity.pdbx_description
1 polymer ?
#
loop_
_entity_poly.entity_id
_entity_poly.type
_entity_poly.pdbx_seq_one_letter_code
_entity_poly.pdbx_strand_id
1 'polypeptide(L)'
;KVLYVRRELRRLNDDDRNEFFDALALLYKITDDDAKERYGPRSGNMKALISAHLELVTYERHLDHLHGGLGFLTHHTALSSRAEFLIQTINPRLSLPFWDFTIE
;
A
#
# COMPACT_ATOMS: atom_id res chain seq x y z
N LYS A 1 -0.96 -9.38 -22.02
CA LYS A 1 -0.34 -8.71 -20.84
C LYS A 1 -1.44 -7.95 -20.12
N VAL A 2 -1.65 -8.19 -18.83
CA VAL A 2 -2.59 -7.40 -18.02
C VAL A 2 -1.86 -6.16 -17.50
N LEU A 3 -2.50 -4.99 -17.57
CA LEU A 3 -1.96 -3.73 -17.07
C LEU A 3 -2.87 -3.22 -15.95
N TYR A 4 -2.31 -2.90 -14.80
CA TYR A 4 -3.03 -2.23 -13.70
C TYR A 4 -3.02 -0.72 -13.91
N VAL A 5 -4.13 -0.05 -13.62
CA VAL A 5 -4.29 1.40 -13.79
C VAL A 5 -4.74 2.00 -12.47
N ARG A 6 -3.84 2.75 -11.82
CA ARG A 6 -4.18 3.56 -10.64
C ARG A 6 -5.08 4.72 -11.05
N ARG A 7 -6.25 4.82 -10.43
CA ARG A 7 -7.27 5.84 -10.72
C ARG A 7 -7.50 6.73 -9.51
N GLU A 8 -8.07 7.89 -9.77
CA GLU A 8 -8.46 8.83 -8.72
C GLU A 8 -9.59 8.20 -7.87
N LEU A 9 -9.45 8.21 -6.54
CA LEU A 9 -10.29 7.50 -5.59
C LEU A 9 -11.79 7.87 -5.69
N ARG A 10 -12.11 9.15 -5.93
CA ARG A 10 -13.49 9.67 -6.07
C ARG A 10 -14.09 9.34 -7.44
N ARG A 11 -13.28 8.87 -8.40
CA ARG A 11 -13.71 8.44 -9.74
C ARG A 11 -13.96 6.94 -9.84
N LEU A 12 -13.67 6.17 -8.79
CA LEU A 12 -14.06 4.76 -8.73
C LEU A 12 -15.59 4.63 -8.65
N ASN A 13 -16.15 3.57 -9.23
CA ASN A 13 -17.53 3.18 -8.92
C ASN A 13 -17.60 2.62 -7.48
N ASP A 14 -18.81 2.44 -6.97
CA ASP A 14 -19.01 2.02 -5.58
C ASP A 14 -18.47 0.61 -5.32
N ASP A 15 -18.60 -0.31 -6.27
CA ASP A 15 -18.10 -1.68 -6.14
C ASP A 15 -16.56 -1.71 -6.02
N ASP A 16 -15.85 -1.09 -6.97
CA ASP A 16 -14.38 -1.02 -6.99
C ASP A 16 -13.84 -0.33 -5.73
N ARG A 17 -14.55 0.71 -5.26
CA ARG A 17 -14.17 1.45 -4.05
C ARG A 17 -14.37 0.63 -2.78
N ASN A 18 -15.51 -0.07 -2.66
CA ASN A 18 -15.80 -0.93 -1.52
C ASN A 18 -14.84 -2.12 -1.49
N GLU A 19 -14.60 -2.79 -2.62
CA GLU A 19 -13.63 -3.88 -2.72
C GLU A 19 -12.22 -3.44 -2.29
N PHE A 20 -11.80 -2.22 -2.68
CA PHE A 20 -10.53 -1.65 -2.24
C PHE A 20 -10.48 -1.44 -0.73
N PHE A 21 -11.47 -0.77 -0.14
CA PHE A 21 -11.47 -0.48 1.29
C PHE A 21 -11.67 -1.72 2.16
N ASP A 22 -12.43 -2.72 1.70
CA ASP A 22 -12.58 -4.00 2.37
C ASP A 22 -11.25 -4.76 2.41
N ALA A 23 -10.53 -4.83 1.28
CA ALA A 23 -9.21 -5.44 1.22
C ALA A 23 -8.20 -4.71 2.11
N LEU A 24 -8.21 -3.37 2.09
CA LEU A 24 -7.35 -2.55 2.94
C LEU A 24 -7.66 -2.78 4.42
N ALA A 25 -8.92 -2.74 4.82
CA ALA A 25 -9.36 -2.95 6.19
C ALA A 25 -8.99 -4.36 6.69
N LEU A 26 -9.07 -5.37 5.83
CA LEU A 26 -8.61 -6.72 6.16
C LEU A 26 -7.10 -6.75 6.43
N LEU A 27 -6.27 -6.14 5.57
CA LEU A 27 -4.82 -6.09 5.75
C LEU A 27 -4.37 -5.40 7.04
N TYR A 28 -5.18 -4.49 7.59
CA TYR A 28 -4.92 -3.87 8.90
C TYR A 28 -5.33 -4.74 10.09
N LYS A 29 -6.24 -5.71 9.89
CA LYS A 29 -6.81 -6.55 10.96
C LYS A 29 -6.22 -7.94 11.02
N ILE A 30 -5.78 -8.49 9.89
CA ILE A 30 -5.31 -9.87 9.79
C ILE A 30 -3.89 -10.02 10.35
N THR A 31 -3.60 -11.17 10.95
CA THR A 31 -2.23 -11.53 11.32
C THR A 31 -1.43 -11.98 10.09
N ASP A 32 -0.11 -11.97 10.18
CA ASP A 32 0.74 -12.43 9.08
C ASP A 32 0.56 -13.93 8.79
N ASP A 33 0.34 -14.73 9.83
CA ASP A 33 0.15 -16.17 9.71
C ASP A 33 -1.22 -16.50 9.08
N ASP A 34 -2.30 -15.85 9.55
CA ASP A 34 -3.62 -15.96 8.94
C ASP A 34 -3.58 -15.54 7.46
N ALA A 35 -2.86 -14.46 7.14
CA ALA A 35 -2.74 -14.00 5.77
C ALA A 35 -2.05 -15.05 4.89
N LYS A 36 -0.95 -15.64 5.36
CA LYS A 36 -0.19 -16.65 4.60
C LYS A 36 -0.97 -17.94 4.43
N GLU A 37 -1.71 -18.35 5.45
CA GLU A 37 -2.57 -19.53 5.40
C GLU A 37 -3.70 -19.36 4.38
N ARG A 38 -4.35 -18.18 4.35
CA ARG A 38 -5.54 -17.93 3.51
C ARG A 38 -5.23 -17.46 2.09
N TYR A 39 -4.21 -16.61 1.93
CA TYR A 39 -3.89 -15.91 0.68
C TYR A 39 -2.53 -16.33 0.09
N GLY A 40 -1.88 -17.31 0.71
CA GLY A 40 -0.63 -17.92 0.24
C GLY A 40 0.63 -17.26 0.78
N PRO A 41 1.81 -17.89 0.59
CA PRO A 41 3.03 -17.57 1.33
C PRO A 41 3.62 -16.17 1.06
N ARG A 42 3.14 -15.46 0.03
CA ARG A 42 3.61 -14.12 -0.33
C ARG A 42 2.73 -12.99 0.24
N SER A 43 1.58 -13.32 0.82
CA SER A 43 0.70 -12.34 1.48
C SER A 43 1.29 -11.87 2.82
N GLY A 44 0.57 -10.99 3.50
CA GLY A 44 0.93 -10.48 4.83
C GLY A 44 -0.08 -9.44 5.27
N ASN A 45 0.28 -8.66 6.29
CA ASN A 45 -0.51 -7.53 6.76
C ASN A 45 0.19 -6.18 6.53
N MET A 46 -0.50 -5.09 6.87
CA MET A 46 0.05 -3.74 6.70
C MET A 46 1.17 -3.41 7.70
N LYS A 47 1.28 -4.14 8.81
CA LYS A 47 2.23 -3.85 9.90
C LYS A 47 3.67 -3.86 9.40
N ALA A 48 4.05 -4.81 8.55
CA ALA A 48 5.41 -4.89 8.02
C ALA A 48 5.80 -3.64 7.20
N LEU A 49 4.86 -3.10 6.41
CA LEU A 49 5.11 -1.89 5.63
C LEU A 49 5.25 -0.65 6.54
N ILE A 50 4.40 -0.57 7.57
CA ILE A 50 4.43 0.49 8.58
C ILE A 50 5.74 0.44 9.37
N SER A 51 6.14 -0.74 9.85
CA SER A 51 7.40 -0.94 10.55
C SER A 51 8.59 -0.55 9.68
N ALA A 52 8.63 -0.98 8.42
CA ALA A 52 9.70 -0.60 7.50
C ALA A 52 9.79 0.93 7.29
N HIS A 53 8.65 1.61 7.19
CA HIS A 53 8.64 3.08 7.13
C HIS A 53 9.17 3.69 8.44
N LEU A 54 8.70 3.22 9.60
CA LEU A 54 9.13 3.75 10.90
C LEU A 54 10.62 3.51 11.20
N GLU A 55 11.17 2.37 10.80
CA GLU A 55 12.58 2.02 11.01
C GLU A 55 13.53 2.88 10.17
N LEU A 56 13.07 3.39 9.02
CA LEU A 56 13.86 4.22 8.11
C LEU A 56 13.67 5.72 8.34
N VAL A 57 12.82 6.09 9.29
CA VAL A 57 12.53 7.48 9.65
C VAL A 57 13.09 7.78 11.03
N THR A 58 13.60 8.99 11.18
CA THR A 58 14.15 9.49 12.44
C THR A 58 13.92 10.98 12.54
N TYR A 59 13.89 11.48 13.78
CA TYR A 59 13.75 12.90 14.07
C TYR A 59 14.97 13.72 13.59
N GLU A 60 16.14 13.08 13.49
CA GLU A 60 17.35 13.74 13.05
C GLU A 60 17.43 13.79 11.51
N ARG A 61 17.27 14.99 10.93
CA ARG A 61 17.22 15.19 9.46
C ARG A 61 18.33 14.51 8.66
N HIS A 62 19.53 14.37 9.22
CA HIS A 62 20.68 13.78 8.52
C HIS A 62 20.70 12.24 8.55
N LEU A 63 19.83 11.64 9.37
CA LEU A 63 19.63 10.20 9.48
C LEU A 63 18.28 9.77 8.87
N ASP A 64 17.46 10.72 8.38
CA ASP A 64 16.20 10.40 7.70
C ASP A 64 16.49 9.81 6.32
N HIS A 65 16.27 8.51 6.20
CA HIS A 65 16.54 7.76 4.98
C HIS A 65 15.39 7.82 3.97
N LEU A 66 14.22 8.38 4.33
CA LEU A 66 13.02 8.39 3.49
C LEU A 66 12.62 9.76 2.96
N HIS A 67 12.90 10.87 3.65
CA HIS A 67 12.30 12.17 3.30
C HIS A 67 13.30 13.25 2.90
N GLY A 68 14.47 13.31 3.55
CA GLY A 68 15.38 14.45 3.47
C GLY A 68 16.28 14.53 2.22
N GLY A 69 16.08 13.68 1.20
CA GLY A 69 17.03 13.56 0.10
C GLY A 69 16.45 13.00 -1.20
N LEU A 70 17.36 12.78 -2.17
CA LEU A 70 17.01 12.34 -3.54
C LEU A 70 16.27 10.99 -3.59
N GLY A 71 16.38 10.18 -2.53
CA GLY A 71 15.68 8.90 -2.40
C GLY A 71 14.19 9.02 -2.08
N PHE A 72 13.67 10.21 -1.76
CA PHE A 72 12.28 10.38 -1.33
C PHE A 72 11.27 9.74 -2.28
N LEU A 73 11.34 10.10 -3.57
CA LEU A 73 10.39 9.62 -4.57
C LEU A 73 10.52 8.12 -4.84
N THR A 74 11.74 7.61 -4.93
CA THR A 74 11.98 6.19 -5.23
C THR A 74 11.59 5.30 -4.06
N HIS A 75 11.87 5.70 -2.82
CA HIS A 75 11.45 4.95 -1.64
C HIS A 75 9.92 4.91 -1.50
N HIS A 76 9.22 6.04 -1.66
CA HIS A 76 7.76 6.07 -1.58
C HIS A 76 7.08 5.33 -2.73
N THR A 77 7.69 5.33 -3.92
CA THR A 77 7.23 4.51 -5.06
C THR A 77 7.35 3.02 -4.74
N ALA A 78 8.44 2.58 -4.12
CA ALA A 78 8.64 1.20 -3.70
C ALA A 78 7.64 0.77 -2.61
N LEU A 79 7.43 1.62 -1.59
CA LEU A 79 6.44 1.39 -0.54
C LEU A 79 5.02 1.29 -1.11
N SER A 80 4.64 2.20 -2.02
CA SER A 80 3.34 2.17 -2.70
C SER A 80 3.16 0.89 -3.53
N SER A 81 4.21 0.44 -4.22
CA SER A 81 4.19 -0.80 -5.00
C SER A 81 4.06 -2.03 -4.10
N ARG A 82 4.68 -2.02 -2.92
CA ARG A 82 4.52 -3.09 -1.92
C ARG A 82 3.11 -3.11 -1.33
N ALA A 83 2.53 -1.94 -1.04
CA ALA A 83 1.14 -1.84 -0.59
C ALA A 83 0.15 -2.38 -1.64
N GLU A 84 0.32 -1.98 -2.90
CA GLU A 84 -0.49 -2.49 -4.02
C GLU A 84 -0.36 -4.01 -4.15
N PHE A 85 0.85 -4.55 -4.06
CA PHE A 85 1.07 -5.99 -4.07
C PHE A 85 0.31 -6.70 -2.93
N LEU A 86 0.34 -6.17 -1.71
CA LEU A 86 -0.38 -6.76 -0.58
C LEU A 86 -1.89 -6.80 -0.83
N ILE A 87 -2.47 -5.71 -1.34
CA ILE A 87 -3.89 -5.65 -1.71
C ILE A 87 -4.20 -6.68 -2.81
N GLN A 88 -3.31 -6.85 -3.78
CA GLN A 88 -3.46 -7.83 -4.85
C GLN A 88 -3.36 -9.29 -4.39
N THR A 89 -2.74 -9.56 -3.23
CA THR A 89 -2.79 -10.91 -2.64
C THR A 89 -4.19 -11.25 -2.10
N ILE A 90 -4.98 -10.23 -1.73
CA ILE A 90 -6.38 -10.39 -1.29
C ILE A 90 -7.31 -10.46 -2.49
N ASN A 91 -7.18 -9.50 -3.42
CA ASN A 91 -7.98 -9.44 -4.65
C ASN A 91 -7.08 -9.01 -5.83
N PRO A 92 -6.75 -9.94 -6.75
CA PRO A 92 -5.81 -9.67 -7.84
C PRO A 92 -6.36 -8.71 -8.90
N ARG A 93 -7.62 -8.27 -8.83
CA ARG A 93 -8.17 -7.25 -9.75
C ARG A 93 -7.84 -5.83 -9.30
N LEU A 94 -7.47 -5.63 -8.04
CA LEU A 94 -7.29 -4.31 -7.46
C LEU A 94 -5.97 -3.66 -7.86
N SER A 95 -5.99 -2.33 -7.86
CA SER A 95 -4.80 -1.48 -7.97
C SER A 95 -4.94 -0.34 -6.95
N LEU A 96 -3.83 0.24 -6.52
CA LEU A 96 -3.81 1.31 -5.53
C LEU A 96 -4.39 2.60 -6.15
N PRO A 97 -5.52 3.14 -5.67
CA PRO A 97 -6.00 4.43 -6.12
C PRO A 97 -5.13 5.56 -5.59
N PHE A 98 -5.27 6.75 -6.17
CA PHE A 98 -4.65 7.97 -5.66
C PHE A 98 -5.72 8.98 -5.23
N TRP A 99 -5.35 9.86 -4.29
CA TRP A 99 -6.14 11.03 -3.91
C TRP A 99 -5.44 12.27 -4.45
N ASP A 100 -6.09 12.99 -5.36
CA ASP A 100 -5.65 14.32 -5.77
C ASP A 100 -6.12 15.38 -4.77
N PHE A 101 -5.27 15.72 -3.81
CA PHE A 101 -5.60 16.70 -2.77
C PHE A 101 -5.53 18.16 -3.26
N THR A 102 -5.25 18.40 -4.55
CA THR A 102 -5.13 19.74 -5.13
C THR A 102 -6.42 20.28 -5.75
N ILE A 103 -7.47 19.47 -5.80
CA ILE A 103 -8.78 19.83 -6.38
C ILE A 103 -9.85 20.15 -5.32
N GLU A 104 -9.42 20.37 -4.08
CA GLU A 104 -10.24 20.87 -2.95
C GLU A 104 -10.01 22.36 -2.71
#